data_AF-A0A948Q4G4-F1
#
_entry.id   AF-A0A948Q4G4-F1
#
_cell.length_a   1.000
_cell.length_b   1.000
_cell.length_c   1.000
_cell.angle_alpha   90.00
_cell.angle_beta   90.00
_cell.angle_gamma   90.00
#
_symmetry.space_group_name_H-M   'P 1'
#
loop_
_entity.id
_entity.type
_entity.pdbx_description
1 polymer ?
#
loop_
_entity_poly.entity_id
_entity_poly.type
_entity_poly.pdbx_seq_one_letter_code
_entity_poly.pdbx_strand_id
1 'polypeptide(L)'
;AGDEGTTGYYEDALAGTGLSHAVWPRQVAGSLTSAEISFFPRVVWFAGDRSPGLDDPDRAVLAYYLQHGGALFLSGRDLAYEACDPASPFHGAMAASWFSIVLGTGYAGDGAPYQSAVGPSGDPVTGGLACGLQGGDGSGTNTDCDRLAAEAGGTVSLTYEDGTPAAVRSTYGTGRSFFCAFDLAGVATAAERAALLQAFLDWAAGPSPVPEGVPAAGSARVAAFPNPFNPRTTLHLDTGADQAVPVAVDIHDVRGRVVRKLFRGNLPPGGQNLDWKGIDDGGRPAPSGLYFVVMTTPDGPAAGKIVLAR
;
A
#
# COMPACT_ATOMS: atom_id res chain seq x y z
N ALA A 1 1.48 4.72 11.08
CA ALA A 1 1.86 3.63 11.99
C ALA A 1 3.16 4.04 12.64
N GLY A 2 3.26 4.16 13.97
CA GLY A 2 4.55 4.43 14.60
C GLY A 2 4.42 4.74 16.08
N ASP A 3 5.57 4.88 16.73
CA ASP A 3 5.73 5.24 18.14
C ASP A 3 5.36 6.73 18.36
N GLU A 4 4.94 7.10 19.56
CA GLU A 4 4.55 8.47 19.92
C GLU A 4 5.70 9.47 19.69
N GLY A 5 6.96 9.01 19.76
CA GLY A 5 8.15 9.86 19.65
C GLY A 5 8.46 10.40 18.24
N THR A 6 8.10 9.69 17.17
CA THR A 6 8.46 10.10 15.78
C THR A 6 7.27 10.54 14.95
N THR A 7 6.04 10.28 15.39
CA THR A 7 4.81 10.60 14.64
C THR A 7 4.70 12.09 14.29
N GLY A 8 5.06 13.00 15.22
CA GLY A 8 4.98 14.44 15.00
C GLY A 8 5.82 14.93 13.80
N TYR A 9 6.96 14.31 13.54
CA TYR A 9 7.81 14.67 12.39
C TYR A 9 7.14 14.42 11.04
N TYR A 10 6.31 13.37 10.95
CA TYR A 10 5.55 13.03 9.76
C TYR A 10 4.34 13.95 9.61
N GLU A 11 3.64 14.25 10.70
CA GLU A 11 2.51 15.18 10.70
C GLU A 11 2.95 16.60 10.30
N ASP A 12 4.10 17.07 10.82
CA ASP A 12 4.67 18.38 10.45
C ASP A 12 5.06 18.42 8.96
N ALA A 13 5.66 17.35 8.44
CA ALA A 13 5.98 17.24 7.02
C ALA A 13 4.72 17.26 6.13
N LEU A 14 3.62 16.65 6.61
CA LEU A 14 2.32 16.65 5.92
C LEU A 14 1.58 17.99 6.05
N ALA A 15 1.72 18.70 7.15
CA ALA A 15 1.04 19.98 7.39
C ALA A 15 1.38 21.03 6.30
N GLY A 16 2.62 21.02 5.82
CA GLY A 16 3.07 21.90 4.73
C GLY A 16 2.44 21.62 3.35
N THR A 17 1.79 20.47 3.18
CA THR A 17 1.24 20.02 1.87
C THR A 17 -0.20 20.48 1.63
N GLY A 18 -0.90 20.94 2.67
CA GLY A 18 -2.32 21.30 2.61
C GLY A 18 -3.28 20.11 2.45
N LEU A 19 -2.80 18.86 2.52
CA LEU A 19 -3.62 17.67 2.44
C LEU A 19 -4.21 17.29 3.81
N SER A 20 -5.51 16.97 3.82
CA SER A 20 -6.12 16.31 4.97
C SER A 20 -5.58 14.88 5.10
N HIS A 21 -5.24 14.49 6.32
CA HIS A 21 -4.71 13.16 6.62
C HIS A 21 -5.35 12.58 7.88
N ALA A 22 -5.22 11.26 8.04
CA ALA A 22 -5.60 10.55 9.25
C ALA A 22 -4.42 9.68 9.70
N VAL A 23 -4.25 9.55 11.01
CA VAL A 23 -3.20 8.72 11.60
C VAL A 23 -3.77 7.37 12.01
N TRP A 24 -3.13 6.30 11.56
CA TRP A 24 -3.40 4.94 12.02
C TRP A 24 -2.35 4.48 13.05
N PRO A 25 -2.67 4.45 14.35
CA PRO A 25 -1.74 4.04 15.40
C PRO A 25 -1.67 2.51 15.47
N ARG A 26 -0.83 1.91 14.62
CA ARG A 26 -0.69 0.44 14.45
C ARG A 26 -0.49 -0.35 15.75
N GLN A 27 0.16 0.24 16.76
CA GLN A 27 0.36 -0.40 18.07
C GLN A 27 -0.94 -0.56 18.88
N VAL A 28 -1.87 0.39 18.72
CA VAL A 28 -3.15 0.43 19.46
C VAL A 28 -4.30 -0.11 18.62
N ALA A 29 -4.36 0.27 17.34
CA ALA A 29 -5.43 -0.09 16.41
C ALA A 29 -5.22 -1.43 15.70
N GLY A 30 -4.03 -2.03 15.80
CA GLY A 30 -3.71 -3.28 15.10
C GLY A 30 -3.48 -3.10 13.60
N SER A 31 -3.35 -4.22 12.88
CA SER A 31 -3.08 -4.24 11.44
C SER A 31 -4.23 -3.65 10.65
N LEU A 32 -3.89 -2.84 9.63
CA LEU A 32 -4.87 -2.38 8.65
C LEU A 32 -5.39 -3.58 7.85
N THR A 33 -6.69 -3.58 7.60
CA THR A 33 -7.33 -4.46 6.62
C THR A 33 -7.27 -3.86 5.22
N SER A 34 -7.44 -4.70 4.20
CA SER A 34 -7.59 -4.27 2.82
C SER A 34 -8.75 -3.28 2.61
N ALA A 35 -9.82 -3.37 3.41
CA ALA A 35 -10.94 -2.43 3.33
C ALA A 35 -10.55 -1.05 3.88
N GLU A 36 -9.90 -1.01 5.04
CA GLU A 36 -9.50 0.23 5.70
C GLU A 36 -8.45 0.99 4.88
N ILE A 37 -7.42 0.29 4.37
CA ILE A 37 -6.37 0.94 3.58
C ILE A 37 -6.90 1.49 2.23
N SER A 38 -7.97 0.90 1.68
CA SER A 38 -8.55 1.30 0.39
C SER A 38 -9.25 2.66 0.42
N PHE A 39 -9.55 3.20 1.62
CA PHE A 39 -10.09 4.56 1.74
C PHE A 39 -9.03 5.64 1.47
N PHE A 40 -7.74 5.27 1.48
CA PHE A 40 -6.65 6.22 1.37
C PHE A 40 -6.01 6.18 -0.02
N PRO A 41 -6.12 7.24 -0.83
CA PRO A 41 -5.49 7.27 -2.15
C PRO A 41 -3.96 7.26 -2.06
N ARG A 42 -3.41 7.69 -0.92
CA ARG A 42 -1.98 7.74 -0.60
C ARG A 42 -1.80 7.27 0.84
N VAL A 43 -0.81 6.41 1.06
CA VAL A 43 -0.44 5.90 2.39
C VAL A 43 1.01 6.26 2.65
N VAL A 44 1.25 6.92 3.78
CA VAL A 44 2.58 7.14 4.34
C VAL A 44 2.74 6.14 5.48
N TRP A 45 3.60 5.15 5.29
CA TRP A 45 3.89 4.11 6.26
C TRP A 45 5.29 4.30 6.79
N PHE A 46 5.41 4.37 8.11
CA PHE A 46 6.70 4.39 8.78
C PHE A 46 6.77 3.21 9.74
N ALA A 47 7.91 2.54 9.78
CA ALA A 47 8.07 1.35 10.62
C ALA A 47 8.43 1.69 12.08
N GLY A 48 8.92 2.91 12.33
CA GLY A 48 9.44 3.32 13.63
C GLY A 48 10.58 2.40 14.09
N ASP A 49 10.69 2.21 15.40
CA ASP A 49 11.72 1.36 16.03
C ASP A 49 11.22 -0.07 16.35
N ARG A 50 10.12 -0.50 15.71
CA ARG A 50 9.58 -1.84 15.91
C ARG A 50 10.40 -2.86 15.11
N SER A 51 10.69 -4.01 15.73
CA SER A 51 11.24 -5.19 15.04
C SER A 51 10.34 -6.43 15.18
N PRO A 52 9.87 -7.06 14.08
CA PRO A 52 10.11 -6.62 12.71
C PRO A 52 9.31 -5.34 12.39
N GLY A 53 9.89 -4.45 11.61
CA GLY A 53 9.29 -3.18 11.21
C GLY A 53 8.11 -3.37 10.25
N LEU A 54 8.08 -4.48 9.52
CA LEU A 54 6.92 -4.99 8.77
C LEU A 54 6.70 -6.46 9.08
N ASP A 55 5.49 -6.82 9.53
CA ASP A 55 5.08 -8.21 9.69
C ASP A 55 4.32 -8.74 8.45
N ASP A 56 3.99 -10.03 8.44
CA ASP A 56 3.26 -10.66 7.33
C ASP A 56 1.91 -9.99 7.03
N PRO A 57 1.05 -9.66 8.02
CA PRO A 57 -0.16 -8.86 7.79
C PRO A 57 0.11 -7.52 7.11
N ASP A 58 1.13 -6.77 7.55
CA ASP A 58 1.47 -5.47 6.99
C ASP A 58 1.91 -5.61 5.51
N ARG A 59 2.78 -6.58 5.21
CA ARG A 59 3.17 -6.87 3.82
C ARG A 59 2.00 -7.27 2.93
N ALA A 60 1.08 -8.08 3.46
CA ALA A 60 -0.08 -8.54 2.70
C ALA A 60 -1.04 -7.38 2.35
N VAL A 61 -1.32 -6.49 3.31
CA VAL A 61 -2.21 -5.34 3.06
C VAL A 61 -1.56 -4.32 2.13
N LEU A 62 -0.25 -4.08 2.25
CA LEU A 62 0.47 -3.15 1.38
C LEU A 62 0.59 -3.68 -0.06
N ALA A 63 0.83 -4.97 -0.25
CA ALA A 63 0.79 -5.59 -1.58
C ALA A 63 -0.60 -5.46 -2.22
N TYR A 64 -1.66 -5.76 -1.46
CA TYR A 64 -3.03 -5.57 -1.94
C TYR A 64 -3.27 -4.11 -2.35
N TYR A 65 -2.89 -3.17 -1.49
CA TYR A 65 -3.06 -1.74 -1.71
C TYR A 65 -2.40 -1.27 -3.01
N LEU A 66 -1.12 -1.65 -3.21
CA LEU A 66 -0.38 -1.31 -4.42
C LEU A 66 -0.97 -1.98 -5.66
N GLN A 67 -1.35 -3.26 -5.58
CA GLN A 67 -1.95 -3.96 -6.72
C GLN A 67 -3.22 -3.26 -7.25
N HIS A 68 -3.93 -2.52 -6.39
CA HIS A 68 -5.18 -1.82 -6.71
C HIS A 68 -5.01 -0.30 -6.88
N GLY A 69 -3.81 0.16 -7.22
CA GLY A 69 -3.57 1.55 -7.61
C GLY A 69 -3.21 2.50 -6.47
N GLY A 70 -2.97 1.96 -5.27
CA GLY A 70 -2.48 2.72 -4.13
C GLY A 70 -1.10 3.34 -4.37
N ALA A 71 -0.81 4.43 -3.67
CA ALA A 71 0.50 5.06 -3.64
C ALA A 71 1.09 4.98 -2.23
N LEU A 72 2.19 4.26 -2.08
CA LEU A 72 2.85 4.00 -0.80
C LEU A 72 4.16 4.77 -0.70
N PHE A 73 4.29 5.62 0.31
CA PHE A 73 5.59 6.03 0.84
C PHE A 73 5.90 5.14 2.04
N LEU A 74 7.03 4.42 1.99
CA LEU A 74 7.51 3.59 3.08
C LEU A 74 8.86 4.13 3.55
N SER A 75 9.02 4.37 4.84
CA SER A 75 10.29 4.78 5.42
C SER A 75 10.60 4.00 6.68
N GLY A 76 11.85 3.62 6.84
CA GLY A 76 12.32 2.91 8.02
C GLY A 76 13.73 2.40 7.87
N ARG A 77 14.31 2.10 9.02
CA ARG A 77 15.63 1.51 9.20
C ARG A 77 15.49 0.00 9.32
N ASP A 78 16.55 -0.73 9.03
CA ASP A 78 16.64 -2.19 9.11
C ASP A 78 15.58 -3.00 8.33
N LEU A 79 14.66 -2.38 7.59
CA LEU A 79 13.54 -3.10 6.97
C LEU A 79 14.01 -4.09 5.91
N ALA A 80 15.04 -3.73 5.13
CA ALA A 80 15.60 -4.61 4.12
C ALA A 80 16.49 -5.68 4.76
N TYR A 81 17.29 -5.34 5.78
CA TYR A 81 18.04 -6.33 6.57
C TYR A 81 17.09 -7.38 7.17
N GLU A 82 16.06 -6.93 7.88
CA GLU A 82 15.08 -7.76 8.57
C GLU A 82 14.39 -8.75 7.62
N ALA A 83 14.02 -8.31 6.43
CA ALA A 83 13.30 -9.15 5.47
C ALA A 83 14.21 -10.02 4.60
N CYS A 84 15.37 -9.50 4.20
CA CYS A 84 16.15 -10.06 3.08
C CYS A 84 17.43 -10.78 3.51
N ASP A 85 18.07 -10.40 4.61
CA ASP A 85 19.34 -10.99 5.01
C ASP A 85 19.14 -12.28 5.83
N PRO A 86 19.73 -13.43 5.44
CA PRO A 86 19.62 -14.69 6.19
C PRO A 86 20.15 -14.66 7.64
N ALA A 87 20.97 -13.68 8.01
CA ALA A 87 21.45 -13.46 9.36
C ALA A 87 20.39 -12.80 10.26
N SER A 88 19.36 -12.17 9.69
CA SER A 88 18.28 -11.60 10.47
C SER A 88 17.36 -12.69 11.05
N PRO A 89 16.95 -12.59 12.33
CA PRO A 89 15.97 -13.50 12.91
C PRO A 89 14.57 -13.37 12.29
N PHE A 90 14.30 -12.30 11.53
CA PHE A 90 13.03 -12.04 10.87
C PHE A 90 13.02 -12.41 9.38
N HIS A 91 14.14 -12.94 8.88
CA HIS A 91 14.29 -13.34 7.50
C HIS A 91 13.25 -14.39 7.09
N GLY A 92 12.73 -14.23 5.87
CA GLY A 92 11.92 -15.26 5.23
C GLY A 92 11.93 -15.10 3.71
N ALA A 93 12.00 -16.21 2.98
CA ALA A 93 12.02 -16.20 1.52
C ALA A 93 10.84 -15.43 0.89
N MET A 94 9.66 -15.47 1.53
CA MET A 94 8.50 -14.68 1.10
C MET A 94 8.65 -13.19 1.41
N ALA A 95 9.28 -12.82 2.53
CA ALA A 95 9.55 -11.42 2.86
C ALA A 95 10.58 -10.83 1.90
N ALA A 96 11.68 -11.54 1.64
CA ALA A 96 12.68 -11.15 0.65
C ALA A 96 12.08 -11.01 -0.77
N SER A 97 11.27 -11.98 -1.19
CA SER A 97 10.57 -11.91 -2.49
C SER A 97 9.59 -10.75 -2.55
N TRP A 98 8.94 -10.41 -1.44
CA TRP A 98 8.03 -9.28 -1.37
C TRP A 98 8.78 -7.95 -1.56
N PHE A 99 9.94 -7.77 -0.94
CA PHE A 99 10.78 -6.59 -1.17
C PHE A 99 11.14 -6.45 -2.66
N SER A 100 11.63 -7.53 -3.26
CA SER A 100 12.02 -7.53 -4.67
C SER A 100 10.84 -7.20 -5.59
N ILE A 101 9.72 -7.92 -5.45
CA ILE A 101 8.60 -7.83 -6.39
C ILE A 101 7.70 -6.60 -6.14
N VAL A 102 7.46 -6.24 -4.88
CA VAL A 102 6.49 -5.19 -4.50
C VAL A 102 7.16 -3.82 -4.35
N LEU A 103 8.38 -3.78 -3.81
CA LEU A 103 9.13 -2.53 -3.66
C LEU A 103 10.19 -2.32 -4.75
N GLY A 104 10.45 -3.31 -5.61
CA GLY A 104 11.47 -3.20 -6.64
C GLY A 104 12.88 -3.16 -6.07
N THR A 105 13.12 -3.77 -4.91
CA THR A 105 14.41 -3.65 -4.23
C THR A 105 14.74 -4.87 -3.39
N GLY A 106 16.02 -5.14 -3.22
CA GLY A 106 16.55 -6.08 -2.24
C GLY A 106 17.53 -5.39 -1.29
N TYR A 107 18.24 -6.21 -0.53
CA TYR A 107 19.23 -5.78 0.44
C TYR A 107 20.65 -5.94 -0.12
N ALA A 108 21.45 -4.87 -0.01
CA ALA A 108 22.85 -4.86 -0.44
C ALA A 108 23.84 -4.87 0.74
N GLY A 109 23.36 -4.60 1.96
CA GLY A 109 24.17 -4.67 3.17
C GLY A 109 23.68 -3.72 4.24
N ASP A 110 24.04 -4.03 5.48
CA ASP A 110 23.74 -3.20 6.63
C ASP A 110 24.58 -1.92 6.55
N GLY A 111 24.08 -0.82 7.09
CA GLY A 111 24.68 0.50 6.96
C GLY A 111 24.37 1.40 8.14
N ALA A 112 25.38 2.08 8.67
CA ALA A 112 25.27 2.85 9.91
C ALA A 112 26.53 3.70 10.18
N PRO A 113 26.44 4.99 10.57
CA PRO A 113 25.46 6.00 10.19
C PRO A 113 25.91 6.82 8.96
N TYR A 114 25.03 6.97 7.97
CA TYR A 114 25.25 7.84 6.80
C TYR A 114 24.94 9.30 7.08
N GLN A 115 25.60 10.21 6.35
CA GLN A 115 25.43 11.66 6.49
C GLN A 115 24.34 12.22 5.59
N SER A 116 24.13 11.65 4.40
CA SER A 116 23.20 12.23 3.43
C SER A 116 22.61 11.19 2.48
N ALA A 117 21.43 11.50 1.93
CA ALA A 117 20.88 10.83 0.77
C ALA A 117 20.52 11.88 -0.30
N VAL A 118 20.99 11.67 -1.54
CA VAL A 118 20.84 12.66 -2.62
C VAL A 118 20.19 12.03 -3.85
N GLY A 119 19.25 12.76 -4.45
CA GLY A 119 18.57 12.36 -5.67
C GLY A 119 19.43 12.54 -6.93
N PRO A 120 19.41 11.60 -7.88
CA PRO A 120 20.16 11.74 -9.12
C PRO A 120 19.79 13.02 -9.88
N SER A 121 20.79 13.74 -10.40
CA SER A 121 20.54 14.94 -11.20
C SER A 121 19.68 14.62 -12.43
N GLY A 122 18.62 15.39 -12.64
CA GLY A 122 17.68 15.19 -13.76
C GLY A 122 16.62 14.10 -13.52
N ASP A 123 16.60 13.47 -12.34
CA ASP A 123 15.52 12.59 -11.95
C ASP A 123 14.20 13.38 -11.86
N PRO A 124 13.09 12.90 -12.47
CA PRO A 124 11.83 13.64 -12.52
C PRO A 124 11.10 13.70 -11.16
N VAL A 125 11.50 12.90 -10.18
CA VAL A 125 10.88 12.85 -8.85
C VAL A 125 11.77 13.53 -7.82
N THR A 126 13.05 13.15 -7.75
CA THR A 126 13.99 13.58 -6.71
C THR A 126 15.14 14.41 -7.23
N GLY A 127 15.09 14.88 -8.48
CA GLY A 127 16.18 15.58 -9.13
C GLY A 127 16.72 16.76 -8.32
N GLY A 128 17.94 16.63 -7.79
CA GLY A 128 18.59 17.65 -6.98
C GLY A 128 18.10 17.75 -5.52
N LEU A 129 17.22 16.86 -5.09
CA LEU A 129 16.80 16.76 -3.69
C LEU A 129 17.95 16.20 -2.84
N ALA A 130 18.21 16.81 -1.70
CA ALA A 130 19.19 16.34 -0.73
C ALA A 130 18.54 16.25 0.65
N CYS A 131 18.75 15.12 1.33
CA CYS A 131 18.35 14.90 2.71
C CYS A 131 19.61 14.76 3.55
N GLY A 132 19.81 15.65 4.53
CA GLY A 132 20.73 15.38 5.64
C GLY A 132 20.14 14.28 6.50
N LEU A 133 20.94 13.29 6.88
CA LEU A 133 20.48 12.16 7.71
C LEU A 133 20.95 12.28 9.17
N GLN A 134 21.72 13.32 9.49
CA GLN A 134 22.26 13.56 10.83
C GLN A 134 22.07 15.02 11.24
N GLY A 135 21.83 15.24 12.53
CA GLY A 135 21.76 16.56 13.14
C GLY A 135 20.50 17.36 12.81
N GLY A 136 20.62 18.69 12.89
CA GLY A 136 19.50 19.62 12.72
C GLY A 136 18.40 19.44 13.77
N ASP A 137 17.15 19.47 13.34
CA ASP A 137 15.97 19.19 14.18
C ASP A 137 15.50 17.72 14.09
N GLY A 138 16.16 16.89 13.27
CA GLY A 138 15.83 15.49 13.09
C GLY A 138 15.92 14.69 14.39
N SER A 139 15.14 13.61 14.48
CA SER A 139 15.04 12.75 15.66
C SER A 139 16.34 12.01 16.02
N GLY A 140 17.32 11.98 15.11
CA GLY A 140 18.57 11.23 15.30
C GLY A 140 18.40 9.72 15.15
N THR A 141 17.27 9.24 14.62
CA THR A 141 17.00 7.81 14.50
C THR A 141 17.81 7.13 13.41
N ASN A 142 18.32 7.85 12.40
CA ASN A 142 19.05 7.31 11.23
C ASN A 142 20.44 6.74 11.55
N THR A 143 20.49 5.76 12.45
CA THR A 143 21.71 5.09 12.91
C THR A 143 21.97 3.77 12.20
N ASP A 144 20.96 3.14 11.58
CA ASP A 144 20.99 1.78 11.02
C ASP A 144 20.24 1.76 9.67
N CYS A 145 20.76 2.54 8.73
CA CYS A 145 20.20 2.73 7.41
C CYS A 145 20.70 1.64 6.43
N ASP A 146 19.80 0.78 5.96
CA ASP A 146 20.14 -0.29 5.03
C ASP A 146 20.65 0.24 3.68
N ARG A 147 21.68 -0.40 3.13
CA ARG A 147 22.00 -0.24 1.71
C ARG A 147 21.07 -1.12 0.88
N LEU A 148 20.44 -0.53 -0.11
CA LEU A 148 19.51 -1.23 -0.99
C LEU A 148 20.17 -1.70 -2.29
N ALA A 149 19.60 -2.73 -2.89
CA ALA A 149 19.84 -3.12 -4.28
C ALA A 149 18.56 -2.88 -5.09
N ALA A 150 18.63 -2.15 -6.21
CA ALA A 150 17.46 -2.03 -7.08
C ALA A 150 17.22 -3.35 -7.83
N GLU A 151 16.00 -3.85 -7.81
CA GLU A 151 15.60 -5.15 -8.37
C GLU A 151 14.26 -5.04 -9.12
N ALA A 152 13.90 -6.05 -9.91
CA ALA A 152 12.57 -6.17 -10.54
C ALA A 152 12.03 -4.90 -11.25
N GLY A 153 12.92 -4.05 -11.79
CA GLY A 153 12.54 -2.80 -12.47
C GLY A 153 12.39 -1.58 -11.55
N GLY A 154 12.74 -1.70 -10.27
CA GLY A 154 12.84 -0.57 -9.35
C GLY A 154 13.85 0.48 -9.84
N THR A 155 13.52 1.74 -9.62
CA THR A 155 14.34 2.89 -9.99
C THR A 155 14.93 3.52 -8.74
N VAL A 156 16.25 3.68 -8.69
CA VAL A 156 16.94 4.38 -7.60
C VAL A 156 16.49 5.84 -7.57
N SER A 157 15.94 6.27 -6.44
CA SER A 157 15.46 7.64 -6.21
C SER A 157 16.42 8.47 -5.37
N LEU A 158 17.17 7.85 -4.45
CA LEU A 158 18.20 8.51 -3.65
C LEU A 158 19.39 7.57 -3.47
N THR A 159 20.59 8.13 -3.38
CA THR A 159 21.83 7.40 -3.07
C THR A 159 22.53 7.98 -1.86
N TYR A 160 23.12 7.13 -1.02
CA TYR A 160 24.03 7.55 0.05
C TYR A 160 25.35 8.09 -0.53
N GLU A 161 26.18 8.69 0.34
CA GLU A 161 27.50 9.22 -0.05
C GLU A 161 28.48 8.17 -0.60
N ASP A 162 28.28 6.89 -0.29
CA ASP A 162 29.09 5.78 -0.83
C ASP A 162 28.59 5.30 -2.21
N GLY A 163 27.53 5.92 -2.74
CA GLY A 163 26.92 5.61 -4.03
C GLY A 163 25.90 4.48 -3.99
N THR A 164 25.65 3.86 -2.83
CA THR A 164 24.64 2.82 -2.71
C THR A 164 23.23 3.41 -2.65
N PRO A 165 22.22 2.72 -3.20
CA PRO A 165 20.83 3.16 -3.13
C PRO A 165 20.32 3.31 -1.69
N ALA A 166 19.78 4.48 -1.38
CA ALA A 166 19.14 4.86 -0.12
C ALA A 166 17.61 4.85 -0.22
N ALA A 167 17.09 5.07 -1.43
CA ALA A 167 15.67 4.95 -1.71
C ALA A 167 15.42 4.41 -3.12
N VAL A 168 14.38 3.59 -3.26
CA VAL A 168 13.95 3.01 -4.52
C VAL A 168 12.46 3.28 -4.70
N ARG A 169 12.06 3.67 -5.92
CA ARG A 169 10.66 3.70 -6.32
C ARG A 169 10.34 2.60 -7.32
N SER A 170 9.15 2.05 -7.26
CA SER A 170 8.71 0.97 -8.14
C SER A 170 7.21 1.02 -8.42
N THR A 171 6.76 0.13 -9.28
CA THR A 171 5.34 -0.13 -9.55
C THR A 171 5.03 -1.59 -9.25
N TYR A 172 3.83 -1.84 -8.72
CA TYR A 172 3.31 -3.18 -8.51
C TYR A 172 1.82 -3.20 -8.82
N GLY A 173 1.41 -3.98 -9.83
CA GLY A 173 0.09 -3.84 -10.43
C GLY A 173 -0.08 -2.45 -11.04
N THR A 174 -1.09 -1.70 -10.61
CA THR A 174 -1.32 -0.31 -11.01
C THR A 174 -0.83 0.72 -10.00
N GLY A 175 -0.31 0.27 -8.85
CA GLY A 175 0.15 1.15 -7.77
C GLY A 175 1.62 1.52 -7.87
N ARG A 176 2.01 2.41 -6.96
CA ARG A 176 3.32 3.06 -6.90
C ARG A 176 3.90 2.98 -5.49
N SER A 177 5.14 2.53 -5.36
CA SER A 177 5.86 2.51 -4.09
C SER A 177 7.08 3.42 -4.15
N PHE A 178 7.37 4.11 -3.06
CA PHE A 178 8.59 4.85 -2.81
C PHE A 178 9.11 4.42 -1.44
N PHE A 179 10.18 3.65 -1.41
CA PHE A 179 10.77 3.12 -0.19
C PHE A 179 12.10 3.82 0.11
N CYS A 180 12.22 4.38 1.32
CA CYS A 180 13.47 4.90 1.89
C CYS A 180 13.99 3.94 2.96
N ALA A 181 15.25 3.53 2.86
CA ALA A 181 15.97 2.73 3.86
C ALA A 181 16.49 3.57 5.04
N PHE A 182 15.86 4.70 5.29
CA PHE A 182 16.11 5.59 6.40
C PHE A 182 14.76 6.14 6.87
N ASP A 183 14.72 6.55 8.13
CA ASP A 183 13.55 7.15 8.75
C ASP A 183 13.42 8.62 8.33
N LEU A 184 12.22 9.01 7.88
CA LEU A 184 11.91 10.41 7.55
C LEU A 184 12.05 11.29 8.80
N ALA A 185 11.69 10.80 9.98
CA ALA A 185 11.85 11.55 11.22
C ALA A 185 13.31 11.86 11.54
N GLY A 186 14.26 11.05 11.05
CA GLY A 186 15.69 11.27 11.22
C GLY A 186 16.30 12.22 10.18
N VAL A 187 15.55 12.67 9.17
CA VAL A 187 16.03 13.66 8.19
C VAL A 187 16.22 15.01 8.89
N ALA A 188 17.34 15.67 8.62
CA ALA A 188 17.93 16.70 9.47
C ALA A 188 17.10 17.96 9.64
N THR A 189 16.29 18.34 8.65
CA THR A 189 15.46 19.56 8.75
C THR A 189 14.01 19.32 8.36
N ALA A 190 13.08 20.06 8.98
CA ALA A 190 11.68 20.06 8.59
C ALA A 190 11.45 20.36 7.11
N ALA A 191 12.25 21.26 6.53
CA ALA A 191 12.19 21.60 5.12
C ALA A 191 12.58 20.42 4.21
N GLU A 192 13.62 19.67 4.57
CA GLU A 192 14.04 18.49 3.83
C GLU A 192 13.02 17.34 3.96
N ARG A 193 12.44 17.14 5.14
CA ARG A 193 11.34 16.18 5.35
C ARG A 193 10.13 16.49 4.48
N ALA A 194 9.69 17.74 4.49
CA ALA A 194 8.58 18.21 3.69
C ALA A 194 8.88 18.08 2.18
N ALA A 195 10.09 18.45 1.75
CA ALA A 195 10.49 18.35 0.34
C ALA A 195 10.49 16.90 -0.16
N LEU A 196 11.03 15.96 0.62
CA LEU A 196 11.04 14.53 0.25
C LEU A 196 9.62 13.98 0.14
N LEU A 197 8.78 14.29 1.13
CA LEU A 197 7.40 13.81 1.13
C LEU A 197 6.58 14.45 0.01
N GLN A 198 6.78 15.75 -0.27
CA GLN A 198 6.13 16.45 -1.37
C GLN A 198 6.53 15.87 -2.73
N ALA A 199 7.82 15.57 -2.94
CA ALA A 199 8.30 14.91 -4.16
C ALA A 199 7.59 13.58 -4.40
N PHE A 200 7.41 12.76 -3.35
CA PHE A 200 6.60 11.56 -3.44
C PHE A 200 5.13 11.87 -3.78
N LEU A 201 4.51 12.83 -3.11
CA LEU A 201 3.09 13.15 -3.31
C LEU A 201 2.79 13.66 -4.73
N ASP A 202 3.68 14.49 -5.29
CA ASP A 202 3.57 15.00 -6.66
C ASP A 202 3.72 13.86 -7.66
N TRP A 203 4.72 13.00 -7.47
CA TRP A 203 4.90 11.80 -8.30
C TRP A 203 3.71 10.84 -8.20
N ALA A 204 3.16 10.65 -6.99
CA ALA A 204 2.00 9.81 -6.74
C ALA A 204 0.70 10.38 -7.33
N ALA A 205 0.62 11.70 -7.52
CA ALA A 205 -0.51 12.37 -8.18
C ALA A 205 -0.43 12.35 -9.72
N GLY A 206 0.75 12.05 -10.28
CA GLY A 206 0.94 11.93 -11.73
C GLY A 206 0.09 10.83 -12.37
N PRO A 207 -0.04 10.82 -13.71
CA PRO A 207 -0.80 9.81 -14.43
C PRO A 207 -0.29 8.39 -14.12
N SER A 208 -1.18 7.40 -14.20
CA SER A 208 -0.84 6.01 -13.92
C SER A 208 0.35 5.58 -14.81
N PRO A 209 1.39 4.93 -14.25
CA PRO A 209 2.58 4.54 -14.99
C PRO A 209 2.34 3.40 -16.00
N VAL A 210 1.12 2.85 -16.06
CA VAL A 210 0.73 1.86 -17.06
C VAL A 210 0.26 2.58 -18.33
N PRO A 211 0.81 2.27 -19.53
CA PRO A 211 0.39 2.90 -20.78
C PRO A 211 -1.13 2.78 -20.98
N GLU A 212 -1.78 3.91 -21.31
CA GLU A 212 -3.17 3.94 -21.76
C GLU A 212 -3.32 2.97 -22.95
N GLY A 213 -3.99 1.84 -22.72
CA GLY A 213 -4.05 0.75 -23.69
C GLY A 213 -4.32 -0.62 -23.08
N VAL A 214 -4.07 -0.78 -21.78
CA VAL A 214 -4.79 -1.77 -20.97
C VAL A 214 -6.09 -1.09 -20.53
N PRO A 215 -7.29 -1.66 -20.76
CA PRO A 215 -8.50 -1.11 -20.17
C PRO A 215 -8.23 -0.96 -18.69
N ALA A 216 -8.37 0.25 -18.15
CA ALA A 216 -8.49 0.41 -16.71
C ALA A 216 -9.47 -0.68 -16.26
N ALA A 217 -9.08 -1.55 -15.32
CA ALA A 217 -10.08 -2.32 -14.61
C ALA A 217 -11.12 -1.28 -14.18
N GLY A 218 -12.35 -1.39 -14.72
CA GLY A 218 -13.28 -0.28 -14.74
C GLY A 218 -13.43 0.32 -13.34
N SER A 219 -13.84 1.59 -13.26
CA SER A 219 -14.07 2.32 -12.00
C SER A 219 -14.99 1.58 -11.00
N ALA A 220 -15.59 0.49 -11.44
CA ALA A 220 -16.32 -0.49 -10.67
C ALA A 220 -15.53 -1.11 -9.50
N ARG A 221 -16.07 -0.97 -8.29
CA ARG A 221 -15.54 -1.49 -7.02
C ARG A 221 -16.56 -2.36 -6.31
N VAL A 222 -16.08 -3.42 -5.67
CA VAL A 222 -16.88 -4.31 -4.82
C VAL A 222 -16.17 -4.48 -3.49
N ALA A 223 -16.78 -4.02 -2.41
CA ALA A 223 -16.32 -4.20 -1.04
C ALA A 223 -17.35 -4.97 -0.22
N ALA A 224 -16.92 -5.60 0.87
CA ALA A 224 -17.79 -6.37 1.75
C ALA A 224 -17.47 -6.09 3.21
N PHE A 225 -18.49 -5.81 4.02
CA PHE A 225 -18.34 -5.63 5.45
C PHE A 225 -19.54 -6.21 6.22
N PRO A 226 -19.32 -6.98 7.30
CA PRO A 226 -18.01 -7.48 7.76
C PRO A 226 -17.40 -8.52 6.80
N ASN A 227 -16.09 -8.72 6.84
CA ASN A 227 -15.39 -9.79 6.11
C ASN A 227 -14.06 -10.13 6.83
N PRO A 228 -13.88 -11.33 7.41
CA PRO A 228 -14.80 -12.48 7.43
C PRO A 228 -16.15 -12.20 8.11
N PHE A 229 -17.19 -12.97 7.78
CA PHE A 229 -18.55 -12.75 8.28
C PHE A 229 -19.27 -14.03 8.72
N ASN A 230 -20.25 -13.88 9.63
CA ASN A 230 -21.11 -14.96 10.12
C ASN A 230 -22.53 -14.47 10.47
N PRO A 231 -23.60 -14.94 9.81
CA PRO A 231 -23.67 -15.46 8.44
C PRO A 231 -23.93 -14.33 7.42
N ARG A 232 -23.89 -13.05 7.83
CA ARG A 232 -24.29 -11.91 6.99
C ARG A 232 -23.14 -10.94 6.71
N THR A 233 -23.00 -10.54 5.45
CA THR A 233 -22.17 -9.41 5.01
C THR A 233 -23.01 -8.46 4.16
N THR A 234 -22.69 -7.18 4.20
CA THR A 234 -23.17 -6.16 3.27
C THR A 234 -22.11 -5.92 2.22
N LEU A 235 -22.50 -5.95 0.94
CA LEU A 235 -21.66 -5.69 -0.21
C LEU A 235 -21.88 -4.26 -0.66
N HIS A 236 -20.84 -3.44 -0.62
CA HIS A 236 -20.84 -2.11 -1.20
C HIS A 236 -20.39 -2.20 -2.65
N LEU A 237 -21.27 -1.81 -3.56
CA LEU A 237 -21.05 -1.83 -5.00
C LEU A 237 -20.97 -0.40 -5.49
N ASP A 238 -19.93 -0.06 -6.23
CA ASP A 238 -19.83 1.22 -6.92
C ASP A 238 -19.40 0.93 -8.34
N THR A 239 -19.99 1.61 -9.33
CA THR A 239 -19.59 1.44 -10.73
C THR A 239 -18.61 2.53 -11.17
N GLY A 240 -18.47 3.60 -10.38
CA GLY A 240 -17.73 4.80 -10.71
C GLY A 240 -18.28 5.55 -11.91
N ALA A 241 -19.52 5.23 -12.32
CA ALA A 241 -20.20 5.89 -13.44
C ALA A 241 -21.04 7.06 -12.94
N ASP A 242 -21.04 8.15 -13.72
CA ASP A 242 -21.84 9.36 -13.46
C ASP A 242 -23.32 9.18 -13.82
N GLN A 243 -23.69 8.02 -14.39
CA GLN A 243 -25.07 7.66 -14.74
C GLN A 243 -25.38 6.23 -14.32
N ALA A 244 -26.67 5.87 -14.28
CA ALA A 244 -27.09 4.54 -13.89
C ALA A 244 -26.71 3.49 -14.95
N VAL A 245 -25.92 2.49 -14.57
CA VAL A 245 -25.42 1.45 -15.50
C VAL A 245 -26.00 0.07 -15.20
N PRO A 246 -26.26 -0.77 -16.21
CA PRO A 246 -26.74 -2.13 -16.00
C PRO A 246 -25.62 -3.00 -15.39
N VAL A 247 -25.93 -3.68 -14.29
CA VAL A 247 -24.99 -4.55 -13.59
C VAL A 247 -25.58 -5.92 -13.27
N ALA A 248 -24.70 -6.91 -13.18
CA ALA A 248 -25.01 -8.24 -12.69
C ALA A 248 -24.06 -8.63 -11.56
N VAL A 249 -24.59 -8.99 -10.40
CA VAL A 249 -23.80 -9.33 -9.21
C VAL A 249 -24.04 -10.78 -8.81
N ASP A 250 -22.97 -11.57 -8.80
CA ASP A 250 -22.96 -13.00 -8.49
C ASP A 250 -21.96 -13.33 -7.38
N ILE A 251 -22.26 -14.38 -6.61
CA ILE A 251 -21.35 -14.97 -5.65
C ILE A 251 -20.86 -16.30 -6.23
N HIS A 252 -19.56 -16.49 -6.30
CA HIS A 252 -18.90 -17.69 -6.82
C HIS A 252 -18.11 -18.41 -5.72
N ASP A 253 -18.03 -19.73 -5.80
CA ASP A 253 -17.07 -20.52 -5.02
C ASP A 253 -15.66 -20.48 -5.63
N VAL A 254 -14.67 -21.07 -4.94
CA VAL A 254 -13.27 -21.16 -5.42
C VAL A 254 -13.09 -21.93 -6.73
N ARG A 255 -14.11 -22.67 -7.18
CA ARG A 255 -14.11 -23.40 -8.46
C ARG A 255 -14.80 -22.57 -9.57
N GLY A 256 -15.16 -21.32 -9.28
CA GLY A 256 -15.87 -20.43 -10.19
C GLY A 256 -17.35 -20.73 -10.35
N ARG A 257 -17.93 -21.69 -9.61
CA ARG A 257 -19.35 -22.02 -9.72
C ARG A 257 -20.18 -20.93 -9.04
N VAL A 258 -21.25 -20.48 -9.71
CA VAL A 258 -22.21 -19.53 -9.14
C VAL A 258 -22.95 -20.19 -7.98
N VAL A 259 -22.79 -19.63 -6.79
CA VAL A 259 -23.44 -20.03 -5.54
C VAL A 259 -24.75 -19.25 -5.35
N ARG A 260 -24.73 -17.96 -5.68
CA ARG A 260 -25.89 -17.07 -5.52
C ARG A 260 -25.88 -16.00 -6.61
N LYS A 261 -27.00 -15.79 -7.28
CA LYS A 261 -27.24 -14.58 -8.09
C LYS A 261 -27.87 -13.52 -7.19
N LEU A 262 -27.11 -12.47 -6.87
CA LEU A 262 -27.50 -11.52 -5.84
C LEU A 262 -28.33 -10.37 -6.39
N PHE A 263 -27.96 -9.86 -7.57
CA PHE A 263 -28.63 -8.70 -8.17
C PHE A 263 -28.49 -8.67 -9.70
N ARG A 264 -29.53 -8.16 -10.36
CA ARG A 264 -29.59 -7.83 -11.79
C ARG A 264 -30.41 -6.56 -11.94
N GLY A 265 -29.84 -5.52 -12.51
CA GLY A 265 -30.55 -4.24 -12.70
C GLY A 265 -29.60 -3.08 -12.94
N ASN A 266 -30.14 -1.86 -12.96
CA ASN A 266 -29.32 -0.66 -13.09
C ASN A 266 -28.90 -0.16 -11.71
N LEU A 267 -27.60 0.10 -11.53
CA LEU A 267 -27.03 0.66 -10.31
C LEU A 267 -26.85 2.17 -10.51
N PRO A 268 -27.44 3.03 -9.65
CA PRO A 268 -27.33 4.48 -9.79
C PRO A 268 -25.92 5.00 -9.44
N PRO A 269 -25.57 6.23 -9.82
CA PRO A 269 -24.34 6.87 -9.35
C PRO A 269 -24.30 6.95 -7.82
N GLY A 270 -23.10 6.87 -7.24
CA GLY A 270 -22.89 6.97 -5.79
C GLY A 270 -22.96 5.63 -5.02
N GLY A 271 -23.07 4.51 -5.73
CA GLY A 271 -22.97 3.18 -5.17
C GLY A 271 -24.25 2.64 -4.51
N GLN A 272 -24.26 1.35 -4.20
CA GLN A 272 -25.40 0.65 -3.60
C GLN A 272 -24.94 -0.49 -2.69
N ASN A 273 -25.65 -0.65 -1.56
CA ASN A 273 -25.45 -1.76 -0.63
C ASN A 273 -26.38 -2.93 -0.92
N LEU A 274 -25.84 -4.15 -0.96
CA LEU A 274 -26.59 -5.41 -1.07
C LEU A 274 -26.21 -6.38 0.06
N ASP A 275 -27.19 -7.00 0.70
CA ASP A 275 -26.91 -7.99 1.74
C ASP A 275 -26.81 -9.41 1.17
N TRP A 276 -25.76 -10.14 1.56
CA TRP A 276 -25.70 -11.59 1.43
C TRP A 276 -25.72 -12.26 2.80
N LYS A 277 -26.64 -13.22 2.97
CA LYS A 277 -26.84 -13.97 4.23
C LYS A 277 -26.15 -15.34 4.23
N GLY A 278 -25.14 -15.52 3.36
CA GLY A 278 -24.41 -16.78 3.26
C GLY A 278 -25.28 -17.96 2.79
N ILE A 279 -26.29 -17.70 1.98
CA ILE A 279 -27.20 -18.72 1.42
C ILE A 279 -27.03 -18.85 -0.10
N ASP A 280 -27.19 -20.07 -0.62
CA ASP A 280 -27.17 -20.36 -2.06
C ASP A 280 -28.50 -19.97 -2.75
N ASP A 281 -28.58 -20.13 -4.08
CA ASP A 281 -29.82 -19.89 -4.85
C ASP A 281 -30.97 -20.84 -4.43
N GLY A 282 -30.66 -22.02 -3.89
CA GLY A 282 -31.63 -22.99 -3.37
C GLY A 282 -32.11 -22.70 -1.95
N GLY A 283 -31.66 -21.60 -1.32
CA GLY A 283 -32.01 -21.23 0.04
C GLY A 283 -31.27 -22.02 1.13
N ARG A 284 -30.26 -22.82 0.75
CA ARG A 284 -29.46 -23.60 1.69
C ARG A 284 -28.27 -22.77 2.19
N PRO A 285 -27.82 -22.99 3.43
CA PRO A 285 -26.60 -22.36 3.94
C PRO A 285 -25.37 -22.76 3.10
N ALA A 286 -24.66 -21.80 2.50
CA ALA A 286 -23.40 -22.03 1.80
C ALA A 286 -22.29 -22.41 2.81
N PRO A 287 -21.38 -23.37 2.55
CA PRO A 287 -20.38 -23.81 3.52
C PRO A 287 -19.42 -22.69 3.97
N SER A 288 -18.78 -22.81 5.14
CA SER A 288 -17.66 -21.93 5.50
C SER A 288 -16.55 -22.03 4.44
N GLY A 289 -15.96 -20.91 4.06
CA GLY A 289 -14.95 -20.89 3.01
C GLY A 289 -14.84 -19.57 2.26
N LEU A 290 -14.00 -19.59 1.24
CA LEU A 290 -13.71 -18.47 0.37
C LEU A 290 -14.73 -18.37 -0.77
N TYR A 291 -15.25 -17.17 -0.99
CA TYR A 291 -16.14 -16.83 -2.11
C TYR A 291 -15.67 -15.55 -2.81
N PHE A 292 -16.12 -15.39 -4.05
CA PHE A 292 -15.89 -14.20 -4.86
C PHE A 292 -17.21 -13.56 -5.22
N VAL A 293 -17.38 -12.28 -4.92
CA VAL A 293 -18.43 -11.45 -5.47
C VAL A 293 -17.94 -10.95 -6.82
N VAL A 294 -18.69 -11.20 -7.89
CA VAL A 294 -18.38 -10.73 -9.24
C VAL A 294 -19.49 -9.78 -9.68
N MET A 295 -19.15 -8.53 -9.94
CA MET A 295 -20.02 -7.53 -10.54
C MET A 295 -19.62 -7.34 -12.00
N THR A 296 -20.50 -7.70 -12.93
CA THR A 296 -20.30 -7.45 -14.36
C THR A 296 -20.94 -6.13 -14.74
N THR A 297 -20.17 -5.21 -15.34
CA THR A 297 -20.65 -3.95 -15.92
C THR A 297 -20.35 -3.91 -17.43
N PRO A 298 -20.84 -2.91 -18.18
CA PRO A 298 -20.49 -2.74 -19.60
C PRO A 298 -19.00 -2.52 -19.84
N ASP A 299 -18.31 -1.87 -18.89
CA ASP A 299 -16.90 -1.51 -19.00
C ASP A 299 -15.96 -2.62 -18.51
N GLY A 300 -16.52 -3.67 -17.90
CA GLY A 300 -15.78 -4.85 -17.46
C GLY A 300 -16.24 -5.41 -16.12
N PRO A 301 -15.76 -6.60 -15.74
CA PRO A 301 -16.05 -7.16 -14.44
C PRO A 301 -15.20 -6.53 -13.33
N ALA A 302 -15.82 -6.29 -12.17
CA ALA A 302 -15.15 -6.03 -10.90
C ALA A 302 -15.41 -7.20 -9.95
N ALA A 303 -14.48 -7.48 -9.05
CA ALA A 303 -14.62 -8.59 -8.09
C ALA A 303 -14.16 -8.22 -6.68
N GLY A 304 -14.81 -8.80 -5.69
CA GLY A 304 -14.47 -8.69 -4.27
C GLY A 304 -14.34 -10.07 -3.62
N LYS A 305 -13.33 -10.24 -2.77
CA LYS A 305 -13.09 -11.49 -2.04
C LYS A 305 -13.83 -11.48 -0.71
N ILE A 306 -14.60 -12.52 -0.38
CA ILE A 306 -15.31 -12.63 0.91
C ILE A 306 -15.11 -14.00 1.57
N VAL A 307 -15.04 -14.02 2.90
CA VAL A 307 -14.79 -15.22 3.72
C VAL A 307 -15.99 -15.44 4.65
N LEU A 308 -16.71 -16.53 4.44
CA LEU A 308 -17.77 -16.98 5.34
C LEU A 308 -17.16 -17.89 6.41
N ALA A 309 -17.26 -17.49 7.67
CA ALA A 309 -16.75 -18.23 8.82
C ALA A 309 -17.90 -18.55 9.76
N ARG A 310 -18.54 -19.72 9.57
CA ARG A 310 -19.56 -20.22 10.52
C ARG A 310 -18.95 -20.86 11.74
#